data_AF-A0A820PT76-F1
#
_entry.id   AF-A0A820PT76-F1
#
_cell.length_a   1.000
_cell.length_b   1.000
_cell.length_c   1.000
_cell.angle_alpha   90.00
_cell.angle_beta   90.00
_cell.angle_gamma   90.00
#
_symmetry.space_group_name_H-M   'P 1'
#
loop_
_entity.id
_entity.type
_entity.pdbx_description
1 polymer ?
#
loop_
_entity_poly.entity_id
_entity_poly.type
_entity_poly.pdbx_seq_one_letter_code
_entity_poly.pdbx_strand_id
1 'polypeptide(L)'
;KEIVNVRPKIILDLIRHPFTSNELDYLSRGPNYIRPNQSALRSYKQRQKQINTELDTNMNRIKKYMNNLKDPGNLPLTSPLYKMYSDRLRTYFLQRYMTPLPLIDQLRARRELKLVKSIQRKLKKYKLILRETDKSSVFHIGYAIDY
;
A
#
# COMPACT_ATOMS: atom_id res chain seq x y z
N LYS A 1 2.34 -21.88 5.63
CA LYS A 1 2.38 -20.58 6.34
C LYS A 1 0.95 -20.17 6.63
N GLU A 2 0.49 -20.35 7.86
CA GLU A 2 -0.82 -19.87 8.29
C GLU A 2 -0.81 -18.34 8.24
N ILE A 3 -1.77 -17.77 7.51
CA ILE A 3 -2.02 -16.33 7.53
C ILE A 3 -2.75 -16.07 8.85
N VAL A 4 -1.98 -15.76 9.91
CA VAL A 4 -2.56 -15.31 11.18
C VAL A 4 -3.26 -13.99 10.88
N ASN A 5 -4.59 -14.02 10.87
CA ASN A 5 -5.44 -12.88 10.56
C ASN A 5 -5.51 -11.99 11.81
N VAL A 6 -4.43 -11.24 12.08
CA VAL A 6 -4.36 -10.36 13.24
C VAL A 6 -5.20 -9.12 12.96
N ARG A 7 -6.39 -9.06 13.59
CA ARG A 7 -7.26 -7.89 13.51
C ARG A 7 -6.73 -6.80 14.45
N PRO A 8 -6.48 -5.57 13.98
CA PRO A 8 -5.98 -4.52 14.83
C PRO A 8 -7.03 -4.10 15.88
N LYS A 9 -6.73 -4.20 17.18
CA LYS A 9 -7.60 -3.64 18.22
C LYS A 9 -7.32 -2.15 18.34
N ILE A 10 -8.37 -1.34 18.42
CA ILE A 10 -8.23 0.11 18.54
C ILE A 10 -8.81 0.58 19.85
N ILE A 11 -7.97 1.28 20.61
CA ILE A 11 -8.35 1.97 21.83
C ILE A 11 -8.64 3.42 21.43
N LEU A 12 -9.89 3.81 21.62
CA LEU A 12 -10.39 5.15 21.39
C LEU A 12 -10.94 5.69 22.70
N ASP A 13 -10.74 6.97 22.94
CA ASP A 13 -11.53 7.68 23.93
C ASP A 13 -13.00 7.72 23.46
N LEU A 14 -13.82 6.85 24.06
CA LEU A 14 -15.20 6.55 23.62
C LEU A 14 -16.16 7.73 23.78
N ILE A 15 -15.77 8.76 24.55
CA ILE A 15 -16.70 9.81 24.97
C ILE A 15 -16.77 10.94 23.91
N ARG A 16 -15.72 11.17 23.10
CA ARG A 16 -15.67 12.28 22.12
C ARG A 16 -14.81 12.01 20.88
N HIS A 17 -15.01 10.91 20.16
CA HIS A 17 -14.32 10.74 18.89
C HIS A 17 -15.10 11.34 17.69
N PRO A 18 -14.43 11.95 16.70
CA PRO A 18 -15.10 12.52 15.53
C PRO A 18 -15.47 11.49 14.45
N PHE A 19 -15.15 10.21 14.67
CA PHE A 19 -15.33 9.13 13.68
C PHE A 19 -16.77 8.58 13.68
N THR A 20 -17.23 8.20 12.49
CA THR A 20 -18.49 7.48 12.27
C THR A 20 -18.29 5.99 12.49
N SER A 21 -19.36 5.23 12.73
CA SER A 21 -19.28 3.77 12.93
C SER A 21 -18.56 3.04 11.78
N ASN A 22 -18.76 3.48 10.53
CA ASN A 22 -18.05 2.90 9.38
C ASN A 22 -16.55 3.16 9.40
N GLU A 23 -16.12 4.34 9.87
CA GLU A 23 -14.70 4.67 9.99
C GLU A 23 -14.05 3.90 11.15
N LEU A 24 -14.76 3.73 12.26
CA LEU A 24 -14.32 2.91 13.40
C LEU A 24 -14.18 1.43 13.00
N ASP A 25 -15.15 0.91 12.27
CA ASP A 25 -15.11 -0.46 11.73
C ASP A 25 -13.93 -0.63 10.78
N TYR A 26 -13.70 0.36 9.91
CA TYR A 26 -12.57 0.36 8.99
C TYR A 26 -11.22 0.42 9.71
N LEU A 27 -11.12 1.25 10.75
CA LEU A 27 -9.93 1.37 11.57
C LEU A 27 -9.63 0.03 12.28
N SER A 28 -10.63 -0.61 12.90
CA SER A 28 -10.47 -1.85 13.69
C SER A 28 -10.27 -3.13 12.86
N ARG A 29 -10.76 -3.17 11.63
CA ARG A 29 -10.53 -4.31 10.73
C ARG A 29 -9.29 -4.12 9.87
N GLY A 30 -8.80 -2.89 9.82
CA GLY A 30 -7.82 -2.46 8.85
C GLY A 30 -8.40 -2.47 7.43
N PRO A 31 -7.61 -1.99 6.46
CA PRO A 31 -7.97 -2.12 5.06
C PRO A 31 -8.10 -3.60 4.69
N ASN A 32 -9.27 -4.03 4.22
CA ASN A 32 -9.42 -5.28 3.44
C ASN A 32 -8.86 -5.14 2.02
N TYR A 33 -7.91 -4.21 1.85
CA TYR A 33 -7.58 -3.55 0.60
C TYR A 33 -6.31 -4.15 0.01
N ILE A 34 -6.42 -4.86 -1.11
CA ILE A 34 -5.24 -5.30 -1.87
C ILE A 34 -4.83 -4.15 -2.81
N ARG A 35 -3.57 -3.69 -2.71
CA ARG A 35 -2.97 -2.58 -3.49
C ARG A 35 -3.31 -2.53 -5.01
N PRO A 36 -3.39 -3.65 -5.76
CA PRO A 36 -3.79 -3.67 -7.17
C PRO A 36 -5.16 -3.02 -7.42
N ASN A 37 -6.03 -2.99 -6.41
CA ASN A 37 -7.36 -2.42 -6.58
C ASN A 37 -7.36 -0.87 -6.64
N GLN A 38 -6.27 -0.18 -6.19
CA GLN A 38 -6.20 1.30 -6.21
C GLN A 38 -5.77 1.85 -7.55
N SER A 39 -4.95 1.11 -8.30
CA SER A 39 -4.42 1.61 -9.56
C SER A 39 -5.49 1.83 -10.62
N ALA A 40 -6.53 1.01 -10.61
CA ALA A 40 -7.68 1.21 -11.49
C ALA A 40 -8.38 2.55 -11.26
N LEU A 41 -8.32 3.10 -10.03
CA LEU A 41 -8.91 4.40 -9.69
C LEU A 41 -8.03 5.60 -10.09
N ARG A 42 -6.78 5.37 -10.48
CA ARG A 42 -5.84 6.41 -10.91
C ARG A 42 -6.06 6.72 -12.39
N SER A 43 -5.63 7.90 -12.84
CA SER A 43 -5.63 8.18 -14.27
C SER A 43 -4.62 7.29 -15.00
N TYR A 44 -4.79 7.08 -16.31
CA TYR A 44 -3.83 6.34 -17.13
C TYR A 44 -2.39 6.87 -16.97
N LYS A 45 -2.23 8.20 -17.01
CA LYS A 45 -0.94 8.87 -16.79
C LYS A 45 -0.33 8.55 -15.43
N GLN A 46 -1.14 8.54 -14.37
CA GLN A 46 -0.68 8.19 -13.01
C GLN A 46 -0.29 6.71 -12.90
N ARG A 47 -1.06 5.81 -13.53
CA ARG A 47 -0.71 4.38 -13.60
C ARG A 47 0.62 4.18 -14.32
N GLN A 48 0.80 4.80 -15.49
CA GLN A 48 2.05 4.68 -16.25
C GLN A 48 3.26 5.20 -15.47
N LYS A 49 3.11 6.34 -14.78
CA LYS A 49 4.16 6.88 -13.90
C LYS A 49 4.55 5.86 -12.82
N GLN A 50 3.55 5.23 -12.18
CA GLN A 50 3.81 4.24 -11.14
C GLN A 50 4.48 2.98 -11.67
N ILE A 51 4.05 2.47 -12.83
CA ILE A 51 4.71 1.34 -13.50
C ILE A 51 6.19 1.64 -13.72
N ASN A 52 6.51 2.82 -14.27
CA ASN A 52 7.88 3.22 -14.53
C ASN A 52 8.69 3.32 -13.23
N THR A 53 8.15 3.98 -12.19
CA THR A 53 8.82 4.09 -10.89
C THR A 53 9.09 2.73 -10.24
N GLU A 54 8.12 1.82 -10.27
CA GLU A 54 8.31 0.47 -9.70
C GLU A 54 9.27 -0.37 -10.54
N LEU A 55 9.24 -0.25 -11.86
CA LEU A 55 10.20 -0.88 -12.75
C LEU A 55 11.62 -0.40 -12.44
N ASP A 56 11.86 0.91 -12.43
CA ASP A 56 13.17 1.50 -12.13
C ASP A 56 13.68 1.06 -10.75
N THR A 57 12.80 1.09 -9.74
CA THR A 57 13.14 0.67 -8.37
C THR A 57 13.57 -0.79 -8.33
N ASN A 58 12.83 -1.69 -8.98
CA ASN A 58 13.16 -3.11 -8.99
C ASN A 58 14.42 -3.39 -9.81
N MET A 59 14.56 -2.79 -10.99
CA MET A 59 15.75 -2.96 -11.82
C MET A 59 17.00 -2.42 -11.12
N ASN A 60 16.91 -1.30 -10.41
CA ASN A 60 18.02 -0.77 -9.61
C ASN A 60 18.42 -1.71 -8.46
N ARG A 61 17.44 -2.35 -7.81
CA ARG A 61 17.72 -3.37 -6.77
C ARG A 61 18.43 -4.58 -7.34
N ILE A 62 17.97 -5.06 -8.51
CA ILE A 62 18.60 -6.19 -9.20
C ILE A 62 20.02 -5.81 -9.64
N LYS A 63 20.20 -4.64 -10.24
CA LYS A 63 21.52 -4.14 -10.62
C LYS A 63 22.46 -4.06 -9.41
N LYS A 64 21.98 -3.54 -8.29
CA LYS A 64 22.76 -3.49 -7.03
C LYS A 64 23.11 -4.90 -6.53
N TYR A 65 22.15 -5.83 -6.55
CA TYR A 65 22.37 -7.21 -6.14
C TYR A 65 23.41 -7.89 -7.03
N MET A 66 23.28 -7.77 -8.35
CA MET A 66 24.22 -8.33 -9.33
C MET A 66 25.63 -7.77 -9.14
N ASN A 67 25.78 -6.45 -8.98
CA ASN A 67 27.07 -5.81 -8.74
C ASN A 67 27.74 -6.24 -7.42
N ASN A 68 26.95 -6.70 -6.45
CA ASN A 68 27.44 -7.14 -5.14
C ASN A 68 27.80 -8.63 -5.10
N LEU A 69 27.45 -9.42 -6.12
CA LEU A 69 27.91 -10.80 -6.25
C LEU A 69 29.40 -10.76 -6.60
N LYS A 70 30.26 -11.23 -5.69
CA LYS A 70 31.72 -11.21 -5.81
C LYS A 70 32.30 -12.28 -6.76
N ASP A 71 31.46 -13.00 -7.49
CA ASP A 71 31.88 -14.15 -8.31
C ASP A 71 32.33 -13.74 -9.73
N PRO A 72 33.26 -14.49 -10.36
CA PRO A 72 33.82 -14.19 -11.67
C PRO A 72 32.83 -14.45 -12.83
N GLY A 73 31.65 -15.01 -12.56
CA GLY A 73 30.56 -15.23 -13.52
C GLY A 73 29.66 -14.02 -13.72
N ASN A 74 30.20 -12.80 -13.62
CA ASN A 74 29.47 -11.53 -13.68
C ASN A 74 28.60 -11.47 -14.94
N LEU A 75 27.29 -11.69 -14.76
CA LEU A 75 26.31 -11.60 -15.82
C LEU A 75 26.28 -10.14 -16.27
N PRO A 76 26.76 -9.80 -17.48
CA PRO A 76 26.88 -8.42 -17.88
C PRO A 76 25.51 -7.76 -17.81
N LEU A 77 25.42 -6.51 -17.34
CA LEU A 77 24.17 -5.74 -17.40
C LEU A 77 23.69 -5.53 -18.85
N THR A 78 24.57 -5.76 -19.82
CA THR A 78 24.30 -5.80 -21.26
C THR A 78 23.79 -7.16 -21.75
N SER A 79 23.70 -8.17 -20.88
CA SER A 79 23.21 -9.49 -21.24
C SER A 79 21.78 -9.42 -21.76
N PRO A 80 21.47 -10.12 -22.87
CA PRO A 80 20.09 -10.29 -23.35
C PRO A 80 19.13 -10.75 -22.23
N LEU A 81 19.63 -11.51 -21.26
CA LEU A 81 18.86 -11.98 -20.10
C LEU A 81 18.35 -10.83 -19.22
N TYR A 82 19.15 -9.78 -19.02
CA TYR A 82 18.74 -8.61 -18.23
C TYR A 82 17.61 -7.85 -18.93
N LYS A 83 17.74 -7.67 -20.26
CA LYS A 83 16.70 -7.03 -21.08
C LYS A 83 15.42 -7.86 -21.09
N MET A 84 15.51 -9.17 -21.31
CA MET A 84 14.36 -10.09 -21.27
C MET A 84 13.65 -10.06 -19.92
N TYR A 85 14.40 -10.03 -18.82
CA TYR A 85 13.82 -9.92 -17.49
C TYR A 85 13.09 -8.59 -17.30
N SER A 86 13.72 -7.47 -17.69
CA SER A 86 13.09 -6.14 -17.63
C SER A 86 11.78 -6.10 -18.43
N ASP A 87 11.75 -6.66 -19.64
CA ASP A 87 10.58 -6.69 -20.50
C ASP A 87 9.45 -7.57 -19.91
N ARG A 88 9.79 -8.72 -19.33
CA ARG A 88 8.83 -9.57 -18.61
C ARG A 88 8.26 -8.84 -17.39
N LEU A 89 9.12 -8.17 -16.62
CA LEU A 89 8.70 -7.42 -15.44
C LEU A 89 7.77 -6.25 -15.84
N ARG A 90 8.10 -5.55 -16.93
CA ARG A 90 7.24 -4.50 -17.49
C ARG A 90 5.87 -5.04 -17.89
N THR A 91 5.84 -6.19 -18.57
CA THR A 91 4.59 -6.86 -18.97
C THR A 91 3.75 -7.22 -17.76
N TYR A 92 4.37 -7.78 -16.72
CA TYR A 92 3.69 -8.09 -15.46
C TYR A 92 3.09 -6.83 -14.81
N PHE A 93 3.85 -5.73 -14.75
CA PHE A 93 3.31 -4.48 -14.21
C PHE A 93 2.19 -3.91 -15.08
N LEU A 94 2.30 -3.95 -16.40
CA LEU A 94 1.22 -3.54 -17.29
C LEU A 94 -0.05 -4.34 -17.02
N GLN A 95 0.05 -5.67 -16.94
CA GLN A 95 -1.09 -6.53 -16.60
C GLN A 95 -1.65 -6.18 -15.22
N ARG A 96 -0.79 -6.01 -14.20
CA ARG A 96 -1.24 -5.70 -12.83
C ARG A 96 -1.95 -4.35 -12.72
N TYR A 97 -1.43 -3.33 -13.41
CA TYR A 97 -1.88 -1.95 -13.25
C TYR A 97 -2.96 -1.55 -14.25
N MET A 98 -2.97 -2.13 -15.46
CA MET A 98 -3.87 -1.77 -16.55
C MET A 98 -5.03 -2.76 -16.76
N THR A 99 -4.98 -3.96 -16.18
CA THR A 99 -6.14 -4.86 -16.23
C THR A 99 -7.33 -4.19 -15.54
N PRO A 100 -8.48 -4.06 -16.23
CA PRO A 100 -9.67 -3.49 -15.63
C PRO A 100 -10.16 -4.38 -14.49
N LEU A 101 -10.45 -3.76 -13.35
CA LEU A 101 -11.08 -4.47 -12.24
C LEU A 101 -12.56 -4.69 -12.54
N PRO A 102 -13.17 -5.78 -12.02
CA PRO A 102 -14.61 -5.91 -11.97
C PRO A 102 -15.27 -4.67 -11.35
N LEU A 103 -16.44 -4.27 -11.86
CA LEU A 103 -17.14 -3.07 -11.42
C LEU A 103 -17.37 -3.05 -9.90
N ILE A 104 -17.71 -4.19 -9.32
CA ILE A 104 -17.93 -4.37 -7.87
C ILE A 104 -16.66 -3.99 -7.09
N ASP A 105 -15.50 -4.46 -7.53
CA ASP A 105 -14.22 -4.15 -6.90
C ASP A 105 -13.85 -2.68 -7.05
N GLN A 106 -14.17 -2.05 -8.18
CA GLN A 106 -13.99 -0.61 -8.36
C GLN A 106 -14.86 0.19 -7.39
N LEU A 107 -16.13 -0.18 -7.22
CA LEU A 107 -17.05 0.48 -6.30
C LEU A 107 -16.58 0.33 -4.85
N ARG A 108 -16.18 -0.87 -4.45
CA ARG A 108 -15.59 -1.15 -3.13
C ARG A 108 -14.33 -0.31 -2.90
N ALA A 109 -13.42 -0.31 -3.87
CA ALA A 109 -12.19 0.47 -3.82
C ALA A 109 -12.45 1.97 -3.65
N ARG A 110 -13.44 2.53 -4.34
CA ARG A 110 -13.85 3.95 -4.20
C ARG A 110 -14.42 4.24 -2.82
N ARG A 111 -15.28 3.35 -2.29
CA ARG A 111 -15.87 3.50 -0.95
C ARG A 111 -14.78 3.50 0.13
N GLU A 112 -13.88 2.53 0.08
CA GLU A 112 -12.77 2.44 1.04
C GLU A 112 -11.81 3.62 0.93
N LEU A 113 -11.50 4.10 -0.29
CA LEU A 113 -10.70 5.31 -0.47
C LEU A 113 -11.37 6.56 0.14
N LYS A 114 -12.70 6.69 0.01
CA LYS A 114 -13.46 7.77 0.65
C LYS A 114 -13.37 7.69 2.18
N LEU A 115 -13.48 6.48 2.76
CA LEU A 115 -13.31 6.26 4.20
C LEU A 115 -11.92 6.66 4.66
N VAL A 116 -10.86 6.19 4.00
CA VAL A 116 -9.46 6.55 4.32
C VAL A 116 -9.26 8.07 4.28
N LYS A 117 -9.70 8.73 3.21
CA LYS A 117 -9.59 10.20 3.09
C LYS A 117 -10.39 10.93 4.16
N SER A 118 -11.51 10.36 4.61
CA SER A 118 -12.31 10.94 5.70
C SER A 118 -11.58 10.82 7.04
N ILE A 119 -11.08 9.62 7.36
CA ILE A 119 -10.26 9.36 8.55
C ILE A 119 -9.04 10.30 8.59
N GLN A 120 -8.28 10.38 7.50
CA GLN A 120 -7.10 11.25 7.40
C GLN A 120 -7.44 12.73 7.64
N ARG A 121 -8.56 13.21 7.06
CA ARG A 121 -9.02 14.58 7.28
C ARG A 121 -9.39 14.83 8.74
N LYS A 122 -10.05 13.87 9.40
CA LYS A 122 -10.42 13.97 10.82
C LYS A 122 -9.19 13.94 11.72
N LEU A 123 -8.25 13.02 11.50
CA LEU A 123 -6.99 12.98 12.23
C LEU A 123 -6.28 14.34 12.18
N LYS A 124 -6.18 14.93 10.98
CA LYS A 124 -5.56 16.26 10.80
C LYS A 124 -6.38 17.39 11.46
N LYS A 125 -7.70 17.43 11.24
CA LYS A 125 -8.58 18.49 11.74
C LYS A 125 -8.62 18.55 13.27
N TYR A 126 -8.69 17.39 13.91
CA TYR A 126 -8.83 17.27 15.36
C TYR A 126 -7.48 17.06 16.07
N LYS A 127 -6.36 17.16 15.34
CA LYS A 127 -5.00 16.93 15.87
C LYS A 127 -4.88 15.60 16.63
N LEU A 128 -5.48 14.54 16.07
CA LEU A 128 -5.43 13.20 16.63
C LEU A 128 -4.23 12.45 16.05
N ILE A 129 -3.56 11.67 16.89
CA ILE A 129 -2.44 10.80 16.51
C ILE A 129 -2.90 9.35 16.60
N LEU A 130 -2.59 8.57 15.56
CA LEU A 130 -2.70 7.12 15.57
C LEU A 130 -1.33 6.55 15.93
N ARG A 131 -1.22 5.84 17.05
CA ARG A 131 0.04 5.27 17.54
C ARG A 131 -0.10 3.77 17.73
N GLU A 132 0.92 3.01 17.35
CA GLU A 132 1.05 1.59 17.70
C GLU A 132 1.44 1.48 19.18
N THR A 133 0.75 0.64 19.93
CA THR A 133 1.10 0.38 21.34
C THR A 133 2.18 -0.70 21.43
N ASP A 134 2.72 -0.89 22.63
CA ASP A 134 3.66 -1.97 22.98
C ASP A 134 3.13 -3.37 22.64
N LYS A 135 1.80 -3.54 22.59
CA LYS A 135 1.14 -4.76 22.12
C LYS A 135 0.97 -4.72 20.60
N SER A 136 1.55 -5.71 19.93
CA SER A 136 1.42 -5.88 18.48
C SER A 136 -0.04 -5.87 18.05
N SER A 137 -0.35 -5.09 17.02
CA SER A 137 -1.71 -4.93 16.48
C SER A 137 -2.72 -4.26 17.42
N VAL A 138 -2.26 -3.52 18.43
CA VAL A 138 -3.12 -2.60 19.18
C VAL A 138 -2.71 -1.17 18.84
N PHE A 139 -3.67 -0.37 18.38
CA PHE A 139 -3.47 1.04 18.07
C PHE A 139 -4.26 1.91 19.02
N HIS A 140 -3.63 3.01 19.46
CA HIS A 140 -4.27 4.05 20.23
C HIS A 140 -4.53 5.27 19.36
N ILE A 141 -5.71 5.87 19.50
CA ILE A 141 -6.04 7.16 18.89
C ILE A 141 -6.31 8.16 20.00
N GLY A 142 -5.39 9.11 20.18
CA GLY A 142 -5.47 10.17 21.20
C GLY A 142 -5.13 11.54 20.63
N TYR A 143 -5.26 12.60 21.43
CA TYR A 143 -4.85 13.93 21.00
C TYR A 143 -3.33 14.06 21.00
N ALA A 144 -2.82 14.91 20.12
CA ALA A 144 -1.39 15.20 20.06
C ALA A 144 -0.83 15.83 21.34
N ILE A 145 -1.68 16.48 22.14
CA ILE A 145 -1.29 17.13 23.40
C ILE A 145 -1.12 16.15 24.56
N ASP A 146 -1.63 14.92 24.42
CA ASP A 146 -1.56 13.89 25.45
C ASP A 146 -0.20 13.15 25.43
N TYR A 147 0.74 13.62 24.59
CA TYR A 147 2.06 13.04 24.32
C TYR A 147 3.13 14.12 24.20
#